data_AF-A0A2S0IDR2-F1
#
_entry.id   AF-A0A2S0IDR2-F1
#
_cell.length_a   1.000
_cell.length_b   1.000
_cell.length_c   1.000
_cell.angle_alpha   90.00
_cell.angle_beta   90.00
_cell.angle_gamma   90.00
#
_symmetry.space_group_name_H-M   'P 1'
#
loop_
_entity.id
_entity.type
_entity.pdbx_description
1 polymer ?
#
loop_
_entity_poly.entity_id
_entity_poly.type
_entity_poly.pdbx_seq_one_letter_code
_entity_poly.pdbx_strand_id
1 'polypeptide(L)' 'MMCNGAKFHRWVESRIGAAPDGVSASQHAAQYVRDVCGITSRAQLDHNAKAASLFHEAVRKPFVQWSGIYG' A
#
# COMPACT_ATOMS: atom_id res chain seq x y z
N MET A 1 -1.91 11.10 1.97
CA MET A 1 -1.19 10.42 3.08
C MET A 1 -1.95 9.15 3.50
N MET A 2 -1.92 8.06 2.69
CA MET A 2 -2.67 6.81 2.96
C MET A 2 -1.83 5.72 3.64
N CYS A 3 -0.52 5.67 3.40
CA CYS A 3 0.37 4.61 3.91
C CYS A 3 0.69 4.68 5.41
N ASN A 4 0.22 5.70 6.13
CA ASN A 4 0.36 5.84 7.59
C ASN A 4 -0.96 5.54 8.35
N GLY A 5 -2.04 5.19 7.64
CA GLY A 5 -3.30 4.86 8.29
C GLY A 5 -3.25 3.45 8.86
N ALA A 6 -3.59 3.29 10.15
CA ALA A 6 -3.67 1.98 10.81
C ALA A 6 -4.59 0.99 10.07
N LYS A 7 -5.65 1.49 9.39
CA LYS A 7 -6.51 0.67 8.52
C LYS A 7 -5.76 0.10 7.32
N PHE A 8 -4.90 0.91 6.69
CA PHE A 8 -4.10 0.46 5.55
C PHE A 8 -3.07 -0.58 5.98
N HIS A 9 -2.44 -0.39 7.14
CA HIS A 9 -1.52 -1.39 7.72
C HIS A 9 -2.23 -2.73 7.92
N ARG A 10 -3.39 -2.74 8.59
CA ARG A 10 -4.19 -3.96 8.79
C ARG A 10 -4.63 -4.62 7.49
N TRP A 11 -4.94 -3.83 6.47
CA TRP A 11 -5.27 -4.37 5.16
C TRP A 11 -4.05 -5.00 4.48
N VAL A 12 -2.88 -4.39 4.57
CA VAL A 12 -1.64 -5.00 4.07
C VAL A 12 -1.35 -6.30 4.83
N GLU A 13 -1.52 -6.29 6.16
CA GLU A 13 -1.34 -7.50 6.98
C GLU A 13 -2.30 -8.62 6.58
N SER A 14 -3.54 -8.32 6.19
CA SER A 14 -4.48 -9.34 5.71
C SER A 14 -4.13 -9.90 4.32
N ARG A 15 -3.25 -9.20 3.56
CA ARG A 15 -2.86 -9.58 2.20
C ARG A 15 -1.54 -10.35 2.17
N ILE A 16 -0.53 -9.87 2.91
CA ILE A 16 0.84 -10.40 2.87
C ILE A 16 1.35 -10.88 4.22
N GLY A 17 0.53 -10.79 5.27
CA GLY A 17 0.89 -11.20 6.64
C GLY A 17 1.44 -10.06 7.49
N ALA A 18 1.64 -10.34 8.77
CA ALA A 18 2.16 -9.38 9.73
C ALA A 18 3.58 -8.90 9.36
N ALA A 19 3.92 -7.68 9.80
CA ALA A 19 5.28 -7.20 9.65
C ALA A 19 6.28 -8.10 10.40
N PRO A 20 7.43 -8.43 9.78
CA PRO A 20 8.45 -9.22 10.45
C PRO A 20 9.06 -8.43 11.62
N ASP A 21 9.66 -9.16 12.56
CA ASP A 21 10.25 -8.58 13.76
C ASP A 21 11.30 -7.51 13.40
N GLY A 22 11.23 -6.35 14.05
CA GLY A 22 12.08 -5.19 13.76
C GLY A 22 11.64 -4.31 12.57
N VAL A 23 10.56 -4.64 11.85
CA VAL A 23 10.02 -3.80 10.77
C VAL A 23 8.73 -3.11 11.21
N SER A 24 8.67 -1.79 11.10
CA SER A 24 7.43 -1.07 11.40
C SER A 24 6.34 -1.37 10.37
N ALA A 25 5.08 -1.38 10.80
CA ALA A 25 3.93 -1.58 9.91
C ALA A 25 3.91 -0.59 8.72
N SER A 26 4.36 0.65 8.94
CA SER A 26 4.52 1.65 7.87
C SER A 26 5.61 1.27 6.86
N GLN A 27 6.74 0.72 7.29
CA GLN A 27 7.79 0.25 6.39
C GLN A 27 7.33 -0.96 5.59
N HIS A 28 6.64 -1.90 6.25
CA HIS A 28 6.08 -3.08 5.61
C HIS A 28 5.04 -2.71 4.55
N ALA A 29 4.11 -1.82 4.88
CA ALA A 29 3.12 -1.30 3.94
C ALA A 29 3.77 -0.52 2.77
N ALA A 30 4.83 0.25 3.03
CA ALA A 30 5.58 0.93 1.98
C ALA A 30 6.37 -0.05 1.08
N GLN A 31 6.86 -1.18 1.61
CA GLN A 31 7.48 -2.23 0.81
C GLN A 31 6.45 -2.91 -0.09
N TYR A 32 5.29 -3.26 0.45
CA TYR A 32 4.18 -3.82 -0.36
C TYR A 32 3.83 -2.93 -1.56
N VAL A 33 3.68 -1.61 -1.34
CA VAL A 33 3.38 -0.66 -2.43
C VAL A 33 4.50 -0.63 -3.46
N ARG A 34 5.77 -0.65 -3.01
CA ARG A 34 6.94 -0.67 -3.88
C ARG A 34 6.96 -1.91 -4.77
N ASP A 35 6.71 -3.08 -4.20
CA ASP A 35 6.72 -4.36 -4.91
C ASP A 35 5.57 -4.43 -5.93
N VAL A 36 4.36 -4.04 -5.53
CA VAL A 36 3.18 -4.05 -6.42
C VAL A 36 3.32 -3.05 -7.57
N CYS A 37 3.87 -1.87 -7.30
CA CYS A 37 4.00 -0.82 -8.31
C CYS A 37 5.30 -0.92 -9.13
N GLY A 38 6.21 -1.83 -8.76
CA GLY A 38 7.52 -1.98 -9.40
C GLY A 38 8.41 -0.74 -9.23
N ILE A 39 8.32 -0.07 -8.09
CA ILE A 39 9.08 1.15 -7.78
C ILE A 39 9.99 0.93 -6.58
N THR A 40 11.12 1.62 -6.55
CA THR A 40 12.07 1.54 -5.42
C THR A 40 11.82 2.61 -4.37
N SER A 41 11.13 3.70 -4.75
CA SER A 41 10.78 4.80 -3.86
C SER A 41 9.37 5.30 -4.11
N ARG A 42 8.63 5.62 -3.05
CA ARG A 42 7.28 6.20 -3.15
C ARG A 42 7.26 7.55 -3.88
N ALA A 43 8.37 8.28 -3.87
CA ALA A 43 8.48 9.53 -4.63
C ALA A 43 8.25 9.29 -6.15
N GLN A 44 8.53 8.08 -6.64
CA GLN A 44 8.24 7.73 -8.02
C GLN A 44 6.73 7.68 -8.32
N LEU A 45 5.85 7.54 -7.32
CA LEU A 45 4.40 7.61 -7.56
C LEU A 45 3.96 8.99 -8.06
N ASP A 46 4.60 10.06 -7.60
CA ASP A 46 4.27 11.43 -8.04
C ASP A 46 4.87 11.77 -9.42
N HIS A 47 5.98 11.13 -9.80
CA HIS A 47 6.68 11.40 -11.07
C HIS A 47 6.39 10.38 -12.18
N ASN A 48 5.86 9.19 -11.84
CA ASN A 48 5.62 8.11 -12.78
C ASN A 48 4.12 7.78 -12.83
N ALA A 49 3.45 8.29 -13.87
CA ALA A 49 2.04 8.06 -14.11
C ALA A 49 1.67 6.58 -14.19
N LYS A 50 2.56 5.71 -14.69
CA LYS A 50 2.32 4.26 -14.73
C LYS A 50 2.29 3.67 -13.31
N ALA A 51 3.23 4.06 -12.46
CA ALA A 51 3.27 3.61 -11.07
C ALA A 51 2.05 4.13 -10.28
N ALA A 52 1.63 5.37 -10.53
CA ALA A 52 0.41 5.93 -9.94
C ALA A 52 -0.85 5.14 -10.34
N SER A 53 -0.98 4.79 -11.62
CA SER A 53 -2.10 3.98 -12.11
C SER A 53 -2.08 2.57 -11.50
N LEU A 54 -0.91 1.92 -11.44
CA LEU A 54 -0.78 0.61 -10.79
C LEU A 54 -1.14 0.68 -9.31
N PHE A 55 -0.69 1.71 -8.60
CA PHE A 55 -1.08 1.93 -7.22
C PHE A 55 -2.60 2.08 -7.09
N HIS A 56 -3.23 2.85 -7.98
CA HIS A 56 -4.68 3.04 -7.94
C HIS A 56 -5.43 1.73 -8.15
N GLU A 57 -5.06 0.97 -9.18
CA GLU A 57 -5.74 -0.26 -9.58
C GLU A 57 -5.48 -1.42 -8.61
N ALA A 58 -4.22 -1.64 -8.24
CA ALA A 58 -3.80 -2.81 -7.48
C ALA A 58 -3.82 -2.59 -5.96
N VAL A 59 -3.74 -1.34 -5.48
CA VAL A 59 -3.69 -1.01 -4.05
C VAL A 59 -4.94 -0.27 -3.61
N ARG A 60 -5.28 0.85 -4.25
CA ARG A 60 -6.36 1.72 -3.79
C ARG A 60 -7.74 1.08 -3.95
N LYS A 61 -8.06 0.49 -5.11
CA LYS A 61 -9.36 -0.16 -5.34
C LYS A 61 -9.61 -1.32 -4.36
N PRO A 62 -8.68 -2.29 -4.17
CA PRO A 62 -8.90 -3.38 -3.23
C PRO A 62 -8.93 -2.91 -1.78
N PHE A 63 -8.12 -1.91 -1.41
CA PHE A 63 -8.18 -1.32 -0.08
C PHE A 63 -9.54 -0.68 0.18
N VAL A 64 -10.09 0.09 -0.77
CA VAL A 64 -11.41 0.70 -0.64
C VAL A 64 -12.49 -0.37 -0.47
N GLN A 65 -12.46 -1.41 -1.30
CA GLN A 65 -13.40 -2.55 -1.22
C GLN A 65 -13.32 -3.26 0.13
N TRP A 66 -12.11 -3.51 0.65
CA TRP A 66 -11.92 -4.12 1.97
C TRP A 66 -12.32 -3.20 3.12
N SER A 67 -12.01 -1.90 3.02
CA SER A 67 -12.22 -0.92 4.11
C SER A 67 -13.68 -0.54 4.30
N GLY A 68 -14.57 -0.92 3.38
CA GLY A 68 -15.99 -0.60 3.44
C GLY A 68 -16.30 0.88 3.22
N ILE A 69 -15.37 1.67 2.64
CA ILE A 69 -15.60 3.09 2.36
C ILE A 69 -16.61 3.31 1.19
N TYR A 70 -17.12 2.23 0.58
CA TYR A 70 -18.42 2.22 -0.06
C TYR A 70 -19.40 1.42 0.80
N GLY A 71 -20.01 2.11 1.76
CA GLY A 71 -21.13 1.69 2.59
C GLY A 71 -21.93 2.92 2.97
#